data_AF-A0A6N8A775-F1
#
_entry.id   AF-A0A6N8A775-F1
#
_cell.length_a   1.000
_cell.length_b   1.000
_cell.length_c   1.000
_cell.angle_alpha   90.00
_cell.angle_beta   90.00
_cell.angle_gamma   90.00
#
_symmetry.space_group_name_H-M   'P 1'
#
loop_
_entity.id
_entity.type
_entity.pdbx_description
1 polymer ?
#
loop_
_entity_poly.entity_id
_entity_poly.type
_entity_poly.pdbx_seq_one_letter_code
_entity_poly.pdbx_strand_id
1 'polypeptide(L)'
;MRSAICLRAKSCSPPKGFCAPCSIILPNSRTTRTARENSNNRKYQEENMIWWIVGLSVLACVAAALGYCACVFRRLETPTKGKLINSQERGARALLVIDVQEDFTRNNGKRAFDPEMRDTALDIMRLEIAQARASGDEVIFIKNIFRDRPVIWAMKLAADGIGTPGREGLRIDRSLDTAEARVFEKAVGDTFSNTAFETYLTERNIGHLRLVGLDACYCVQLTAKGALNRGFSVEIVEAGLITGTPEKWPDIRSELQGLGARLSERTQKAA
;
A
#
# COMPACT_ATOMS: atom_id res chain seq x y z
N MET A 1 -33.21 78.63 -44.82
CA MET A 1 -34.51 79.05 -45.41
C MET A 1 -35.56 78.77 -44.34
N ARG A 2 -36.09 79.76 -43.60
CA ARG A 2 -37.27 80.61 -43.95
C ARG A 2 -38.41 79.74 -44.50
N SER A 3 -39.62 79.63 -43.95
CA SER A 3 -40.43 80.59 -43.18
C SER A 3 -41.54 79.86 -42.40
N ALA A 4 -41.98 80.48 -41.31
CA ALA A 4 -43.23 80.20 -40.63
C ALA A 4 -44.44 80.70 -41.42
N ILE A 5 -45.56 79.99 -41.34
CA ILE A 5 -46.90 80.51 -41.68
C ILE A 5 -47.75 80.44 -40.42
N CYS A 6 -48.22 81.62 -40.01
CA CYS A 6 -49.09 81.87 -38.87
C CYS A 6 -50.48 82.15 -39.44
N LEU A 7 -51.50 81.41 -39.01
CA LEU A 7 -52.91 81.79 -39.19
C LEU A 7 -53.62 81.65 -37.85
N ARG A 8 -54.29 82.73 -37.45
CA ARG A 8 -54.91 82.98 -36.15
C ARG A 8 -56.37 83.36 -36.42
N ALA A 9 -57.33 82.68 -35.79
CA ALA A 9 -58.67 83.22 -35.48
C ALA A 9 -59.36 82.33 -34.43
N LYS A 10 -59.49 82.83 -33.19
CA LYS A 10 -60.77 83.26 -32.52
C LYS A 10 -61.66 82.08 -32.11
N SER A 11 -61.57 81.58 -30.87
CA SER A 11 -62.18 82.07 -29.61
C SER A 11 -63.59 81.52 -29.33
N CYS A 12 -63.67 80.55 -28.41
CA CYS A 12 -64.81 80.35 -27.50
C CYS A 12 -64.32 79.59 -26.25
N SER A 13 -64.68 80.11 -25.08
CA SER A 13 -64.18 79.76 -23.74
C SER A 13 -64.86 78.51 -23.14
N PRO A 14 -64.37 77.95 -22.00
CA PRO A 14 -64.19 76.50 -21.79
C PRO A 14 -65.32 75.83 -20.98
N PRO A 15 -65.17 74.51 -20.72
CA PRO A 15 -64.97 74.18 -19.31
C PRO A 15 -63.83 73.16 -19.06
N LYS A 16 -63.05 73.50 -18.03
CA LYS A 16 -62.60 72.64 -16.93
C LYS A 16 -62.34 71.16 -17.25
N GLY A 17 -61.07 70.77 -17.26
CA GLY A 17 -60.68 69.37 -17.13
C GLY A 17 -59.23 69.18 -17.50
N PHE A 18 -58.35 69.26 -16.51
CA PHE A 18 -56.90 69.12 -16.59
C PHE A 18 -56.43 68.03 -17.57
N CYS A 19 -55.59 68.42 -18.53
CA CYS A 19 -54.67 67.49 -19.19
C CYS A 19 -53.73 66.91 -18.12
N ALA A 20 -53.85 65.62 -17.84
CA ALA A 20 -52.87 64.90 -17.05
C ALA A 20 -51.53 64.91 -17.82
N PRO A 21 -50.40 65.20 -17.16
CA PRO A 21 -49.10 65.12 -17.81
C PRO A 21 -48.84 63.68 -18.23
N CYS A 22 -48.28 63.49 -19.42
CA CYS A 22 -47.64 62.25 -19.81
C CYS A 22 -46.41 62.07 -18.91
N SER A 23 -46.65 61.53 -17.71
CA SER A 23 -45.59 61.11 -16.80
C SER A 23 -44.90 59.92 -17.45
N ILE A 24 -43.78 60.17 -18.12
CA ILE A 24 -42.78 59.13 -18.35
C ILE A 24 -42.41 58.65 -16.94
N ILE A 25 -43.00 57.54 -16.52
CA ILE A 25 -42.61 56.84 -15.29
C ILE A 25 -41.22 56.29 -15.59
N LEU A 26 -40.19 57.10 -15.32
CA LEU A 26 -38.83 56.58 -15.24
C LEU A 26 -38.85 55.54 -14.11
N PRO A 27 -38.48 54.28 -14.37
CA PRO A 27 -38.45 53.27 -13.32
C PRO A 27 -37.59 53.78 -12.18
N ASN A 28 -38.12 53.72 -10.96
CA ASN A 28 -37.41 54.15 -9.76
C ASN A 28 -36.06 53.43 -9.70
N SER A 29 -34.97 54.19 -9.88
CA SER A 29 -33.59 53.69 -9.92
C SER A 29 -33.20 52.91 -8.66
N ARG A 30 -33.93 53.14 -7.56
CA ARG A 30 -33.77 52.42 -6.30
C ARG A 30 -34.29 50.97 -6.36
N THR A 31 -35.37 50.70 -7.10
CA THR A 31 -36.00 49.36 -7.21
C THR A 31 -35.26 48.45 -8.17
N THR A 32 -34.71 48.99 -9.27
CA THR A 32 -33.88 48.22 -10.20
C THR A 32 -32.50 47.90 -9.62
N ARG A 33 -31.95 48.78 -8.78
CA ARG A 33 -30.71 48.56 -8.04
C ARG A 33 -30.85 47.42 -7.03
N THR A 34 -31.90 47.40 -6.22
CA THR A 34 -32.13 46.34 -5.21
C THR A 34 -32.40 44.97 -5.84
N ALA A 35 -33.15 44.89 -6.94
CA ALA A 35 -33.37 43.63 -7.67
C ALA A 35 -32.06 43.06 -8.26
N ARG A 36 -31.21 43.93 -8.83
CA ARG A 36 -29.90 43.55 -9.38
C ARG A 36 -28.92 43.13 -8.28
N GLU A 37 -28.94 43.81 -7.13
CA GLU A 37 -28.12 43.51 -5.96
C GLU A 37 -28.53 42.18 -5.30
N ASN A 38 -29.84 41.91 -5.21
CA ASN A 38 -30.36 40.62 -4.75
C ASN A 38 -30.05 39.46 -5.71
N SER A 39 -30.11 39.69 -7.02
CA SER A 39 -29.72 38.70 -8.04
C SER A 39 -28.22 38.39 -7.99
N ASN A 40 -27.38 39.41 -7.84
CA ASN A 40 -25.93 39.24 -7.71
C ASN A 40 -25.58 38.51 -6.41
N ASN A 41 -26.22 38.85 -5.28
CA ASN A 41 -26.02 38.13 -4.02
C ASN A 41 -26.46 36.68 -4.11
N ARG A 42 -27.59 36.37 -4.76
CA ARG A 42 -28.05 34.98 -4.94
C ARG A 42 -27.08 34.17 -5.81
N LYS A 43 -26.61 34.74 -6.92
CA LYS A 43 -25.60 34.13 -7.78
C LYS A 43 -24.26 33.91 -7.05
N TYR A 44 -23.83 34.89 -6.26
CA TYR A 44 -22.62 34.78 -5.43
C TYR A 44 -22.76 33.70 -4.34
N GLN A 45 -23.93 33.58 -3.72
CA GLN A 45 -24.21 32.52 -2.75
C GLN A 45 -24.26 31.13 -3.40
N GLU A 46 -24.83 31.01 -4.60
CA GLU A 46 -24.84 29.78 -5.38
C GLU A 46 -23.42 29.37 -5.83
N GLU A 47 -22.62 30.31 -6.33
CA GLU A 47 -21.22 30.06 -6.70
C GLU A 47 -20.38 29.63 -5.49
N ASN A 48 -20.50 30.30 -4.35
CA ASN A 48 -19.81 29.92 -3.11
C ASN A 48 -20.25 28.54 -2.63
N MET A 49 -21.56 28.24 -2.67
CA MET A 49 -22.09 26.93 -2.29
C MET A 49 -21.54 25.82 -3.19
N ILE A 50 -21.40 26.07 -4.50
CA ILE A 50 -20.77 25.12 -5.43
C ILE A 50 -19.31 24.87 -5.04
N TRP A 51 -18.52 25.92 -4.77
CA TRP A 51 -17.12 25.76 -4.35
C TRP A 51 -16.99 25.05 -2.99
N TRP A 52 -17.91 25.26 -2.06
CA TRP A 52 -17.97 24.49 -0.80
C TRP A 52 -18.27 23.01 -1.03
N ILE A 53 -19.25 22.69 -1.89
CA ILE A 53 -19.59 21.30 -2.23
C ILE A 53 -18.41 20.62 -2.94
N VAL A 54 -17.77 21.30 -3.88
CA VAL A 54 -16.57 20.80 -4.56
C VAL A 54 -15.44 20.59 -3.56
N GLY A 55 -15.19 21.55 -2.67
CA GLY A 55 -14.16 21.46 -1.63
C GLY A 55 -14.39 20.28 -0.67
N LEU A 56 -15.62 20.11 -0.19
CA LEU A 56 -16.00 18.97 0.67
C LEU A 56 -15.88 17.63 -0.07
N SER A 57 -16.26 17.59 -1.35
CA SER A 57 -16.14 16.38 -2.18
C SER A 57 -14.67 15.99 -2.39
N VAL A 58 -13.80 16.96 -2.70
CA VAL A 58 -12.35 16.74 -2.82
C VAL A 58 -11.78 16.26 -1.50
N LEU A 59 -12.14 16.89 -0.38
CA LEU A 59 -11.69 16.47 0.95
C LEU A 59 -12.11 15.03 1.27
N ALA A 60 -13.35 14.66 0.97
CA ALA A 60 -13.84 13.30 1.16
C ALA A 60 -13.08 12.28 0.28
N CYS A 61 -12.80 12.60 -0.98
CA CYS A 61 -12.00 11.75 -1.86
C CYS A 61 -10.56 11.57 -1.34
N VAL A 62 -9.94 12.65 -0.83
CA VAL A 62 -8.60 12.60 -0.23
C VAL A 62 -8.61 11.72 1.03
N ALA A 63 -9.59 11.92 1.92
CA ALA A 63 -9.73 11.10 3.13
C ALA A 63 -9.93 9.61 2.80
N ALA A 64 -10.76 9.30 1.81
CA ALA A 64 -10.97 7.92 1.35
C ALA A 64 -9.68 7.31 0.75
N ALA A 65 -8.93 8.08 -0.03
CA ALA A 65 -7.65 7.64 -0.59
C ALA A 65 -6.61 7.37 0.52
N LEU A 66 -6.51 8.25 1.52
CA LEU A 66 -5.64 8.06 2.67
C LEU A 66 -6.03 6.82 3.49
N GLY A 67 -7.34 6.63 3.73
CA GLY A 67 -7.86 5.45 4.42
C GLY A 67 -7.58 4.15 3.64
N TYR A 68 -7.72 4.16 2.32
CA TYR A 68 -7.37 3.04 1.46
C TYR A 68 -5.86 2.72 1.54
N CYS A 69 -4.99 3.73 1.43
CA CYS A 69 -3.55 3.56 1.59
C CYS A 69 -3.21 2.94 2.96
N ALA A 70 -3.76 3.48 4.05
CA ALA A 70 -3.54 2.96 5.40
C ALA A 70 -3.99 1.48 5.54
N CYS A 71 -5.13 1.12 4.94
CA CYS A 71 -5.61 -0.26 4.91
C CYS A 71 -4.64 -1.19 4.17
N VAL A 72 -4.13 -0.76 3.01
CA VAL A 72 -3.14 -1.52 2.22
C VAL A 72 -1.85 -1.73 3.02
N PHE A 73 -1.30 -0.68 3.63
CA PHE A 73 -0.09 -0.79 4.45
C PHE A 73 -0.28 -1.71 5.65
N ARG A 74 -1.41 -1.57 6.37
CA ARG A 74 -1.73 -2.47 7.48
C ARG A 74 -1.80 -3.93 7.03
N ARG A 75 -2.37 -4.20 5.84
CA ARG A 75 -2.45 -5.56 5.29
C ARG A 75 -1.07 -6.14 4.99
N LEU A 76 -0.09 -5.35 4.55
CA LEU A 76 1.28 -5.82 4.30
C LEU A 76 1.94 -6.39 5.57
N GLU A 77 1.60 -5.81 6.73
CA GLU A 77 2.25 -6.08 8.02
C GLU A 77 1.42 -6.96 8.97
N THR A 78 0.26 -7.44 8.54
CA THR A 78 -0.61 -8.26 9.39
C THR A 78 -0.37 -9.75 9.13
N PRO A 79 0.09 -10.54 10.13
CA PRO A 79 0.15 -11.99 10.01
C PRO A 79 -1.25 -12.58 9.78
N THR A 80 -1.35 -13.54 8.87
CA THR A 80 -2.60 -14.25 8.61
C THR A 80 -2.88 -15.28 9.70
N LYS A 81 -4.14 -15.71 9.76
CA LYS A 81 -4.60 -16.85 10.56
C LYS A 81 -5.15 -17.91 9.62
N GLY A 82 -5.23 -19.15 10.08
CA GLY A 82 -5.75 -20.25 9.28
C GLY A 82 -6.22 -21.42 10.14
N LYS A 83 -6.55 -22.53 9.49
CA LYS A 83 -6.95 -23.76 10.18
C LYS A 83 -5.77 -24.29 10.98
N LEU A 84 -6.02 -24.67 12.23
CA LEU A 84 -5.00 -25.33 13.05
C LEU A 84 -4.66 -26.71 12.48
N ILE A 85 -3.37 -27.02 12.50
CA ILE A 85 -2.81 -28.33 12.19
C ILE A 85 -2.16 -28.92 13.45
N ASN A 86 -2.05 -30.24 13.49
CA ASN A 86 -1.21 -30.91 14.49
C ASN A 86 0.16 -31.22 13.87
N SER A 87 1.19 -30.46 14.25
CA SER A 87 2.55 -30.70 13.75
C SER A 87 3.10 -32.07 14.14
N GLN A 88 2.62 -32.68 15.23
CA GLN A 88 3.06 -34.02 15.64
C GLN A 88 2.55 -35.12 14.71
N GLU A 89 1.43 -34.90 14.03
CA GLU A 89 0.89 -35.81 13.00
C GLU A 89 1.50 -35.54 11.62
N ARG A 90 2.17 -34.39 11.45
CA ARG A 90 2.78 -33.92 10.21
C ARG A 90 4.31 -33.89 10.32
N GLY A 91 4.93 -35.07 10.32
CA GLY A 91 6.37 -35.21 10.57
C GLY A 91 7.31 -34.66 9.48
N ALA A 92 6.81 -34.31 8.29
CA ALA A 92 7.68 -33.78 7.23
C ALA A 92 8.13 -32.35 7.52
N ARG A 93 9.32 -32.02 7.02
CA ARG A 93 10.04 -30.78 7.30
C ARG A 93 10.28 -30.01 6.01
N ALA A 94 10.31 -28.69 6.12
CA ALA A 94 10.71 -27.82 5.02
C ALA A 94 11.61 -26.67 5.49
N LEU A 95 12.60 -26.35 4.67
CA LEU A 95 13.34 -25.09 4.72
C LEU A 95 12.66 -24.06 3.82
N LEU A 96 12.26 -22.93 4.41
CA LEU A 96 11.77 -21.77 3.68
C LEU A 96 12.90 -20.74 3.54
N VAL A 97 13.19 -20.40 2.29
CA VAL A 97 14.12 -19.32 1.93
C VAL A 97 13.29 -18.12 1.47
N ILE A 98 13.16 -17.11 2.34
CA ILE A 98 12.17 -16.05 2.19
C ILE A 98 12.78 -14.80 1.55
N ASP A 99 12.20 -14.38 0.43
CA ASP A 99 12.42 -13.11 -0.27
C ASP A 99 13.88 -12.79 -0.64
N VAL A 100 14.74 -13.80 -0.76
CA VAL A 100 16.17 -13.62 -1.10
C VAL A 100 16.35 -13.36 -2.59
N GLN A 101 15.80 -12.23 -3.06
CA GLN A 101 15.84 -11.79 -4.46
C GLN A 101 16.90 -10.70 -4.67
N GLU A 102 17.46 -10.62 -5.87
CA GLU A 102 18.55 -9.68 -6.18
C GLU A 102 18.17 -8.20 -6.01
N ASP A 103 16.89 -7.86 -6.18
CA ASP A 103 16.34 -6.53 -5.90
C ASP A 103 16.60 -6.12 -4.43
N PHE A 104 16.68 -7.08 -3.51
CA PHE A 104 16.96 -6.84 -2.09
C PHE A 104 18.43 -7.07 -1.75
N THR A 105 19.07 -8.11 -2.29
CA THR A 105 20.44 -8.49 -1.91
C THR A 105 21.52 -7.78 -2.72
N ARG A 106 21.26 -7.41 -3.98
CA ARG A 106 22.28 -6.85 -4.90
C ARG A 106 22.00 -5.41 -5.31
N ASN A 107 21.11 -4.70 -4.61
CA ASN A 107 20.94 -3.27 -4.83
C ASN A 107 22.12 -2.47 -4.28
N ASN A 108 22.31 -1.25 -4.80
CA ASN A 108 23.44 -0.35 -4.50
C ASN A 108 22.97 1.00 -3.95
N GLY A 109 21.71 1.08 -3.50
CA GLY A 109 21.08 2.31 -3.02
C GLY A 109 21.25 2.53 -1.52
N LYS A 110 20.65 3.60 -0.98
CA LYS A 110 20.63 3.91 0.46
C LYS A 110 20.02 2.83 1.35
N ARG A 111 19.33 1.85 0.75
CA ARG A 111 18.69 0.72 1.43
C ARG A 111 19.41 -0.61 1.14
N ALA A 112 20.61 -0.55 0.57
CA ALA A 112 21.46 -1.72 0.44
C ALA A 112 21.83 -2.23 1.83
N PHE A 113 21.73 -3.55 2.00
CA PHE A 113 22.31 -4.18 3.16
C PHE A 113 23.82 -4.06 3.11
N ASP A 114 24.42 -4.06 4.31
CA ASP A 114 25.86 -4.20 4.43
C ASP A 114 26.34 -5.47 3.67
N PRO A 115 27.33 -5.36 2.77
CA PRO A 115 27.78 -6.49 1.96
C PRO A 115 28.28 -7.69 2.79
N GLU A 116 29.01 -7.45 3.87
CA GLU A 116 29.57 -8.50 4.72
C GLU A 116 28.47 -9.26 5.45
N MET A 117 27.52 -8.54 6.06
CA MET A 117 26.33 -9.11 6.68
C MET A 117 25.54 -9.95 5.67
N ARG A 118 25.27 -9.39 4.49
CA ARG A 118 24.52 -10.07 3.43
C ARG A 118 25.22 -11.34 2.99
N ASP A 119 26.50 -11.25 2.62
CA ASP A 119 27.21 -12.38 2.04
C ASP A 119 27.42 -13.49 3.09
N THR A 120 27.66 -13.13 4.36
CA THR A 120 27.69 -14.09 5.49
C THR A 120 26.36 -14.83 5.65
N ALA A 121 25.22 -14.12 5.62
CA ALA A 121 23.91 -14.75 5.73
C ALA A 121 23.60 -15.64 4.51
N LEU A 122 23.99 -15.22 3.30
CA LEU A 122 23.85 -16.02 2.09
C LEU A 122 24.67 -17.32 2.17
N ASP A 123 25.87 -17.28 2.74
CA ASP A 123 26.68 -18.48 2.96
C ASP A 123 25.98 -19.46 3.91
N ILE A 124 25.40 -18.96 5.02
CA ILE A 124 24.59 -19.78 5.94
C ILE A 124 23.37 -20.36 5.21
N MET A 125 22.64 -19.56 4.41
CA MET A 125 21.50 -20.05 3.64
C MET A 125 21.91 -21.18 2.69
N ARG A 126 23.06 -21.11 2.02
CA ARG A 126 23.56 -22.22 1.17
C ARG A 126 23.81 -23.48 1.98
N LEU A 127 24.37 -23.37 3.18
CA LEU A 127 24.59 -24.51 4.07
C LEU A 127 23.26 -25.13 4.53
N GLU A 128 22.26 -24.30 4.87
CA GLU A 128 20.92 -24.79 5.21
C GLU A 128 20.25 -25.48 4.03
N ILE A 129 20.33 -24.92 2.81
CA ILE A 129 19.78 -25.53 1.60
C ILE A 129 20.42 -26.89 1.33
N ALA A 130 21.76 -26.97 1.39
CA ALA A 130 22.48 -28.22 1.19
C ALA A 130 22.12 -29.27 2.23
N GLN A 131 22.04 -28.87 3.50
CA GLN A 131 21.65 -29.77 4.59
C GLN A 131 20.21 -30.26 4.45
N ALA A 132 19.26 -29.37 4.11
CA ALA A 132 17.87 -29.74 3.91
C ALA A 132 17.75 -30.81 2.82
N ARG A 133 18.37 -30.57 1.66
CA ARG A 133 18.42 -31.54 0.55
C ARG A 133 19.05 -32.88 0.96
N ALA A 134 20.20 -32.85 1.65
CA ALA A 134 20.87 -34.05 2.12
C ALA A 134 20.02 -34.86 3.12
N SER A 135 19.15 -34.19 3.87
CA SER A 135 18.25 -34.81 4.85
C SER A 135 16.90 -35.25 4.26
N GLY A 136 16.65 -34.95 2.98
CA GLY A 136 15.34 -35.13 2.34
C GLY A 136 14.27 -34.14 2.80
N ASP A 137 14.65 -33.05 3.48
CA ASP A 137 13.74 -31.96 3.83
C ASP A 137 13.41 -31.14 2.57
N GLU A 138 12.17 -30.68 2.45
CA GLU A 138 11.73 -29.87 1.30
C GLU A 138 12.39 -28.50 1.32
N VAL A 139 12.93 -28.04 0.18
CA VAL A 139 13.45 -26.67 0.04
C VAL A 139 12.44 -25.85 -0.76
N ILE A 140 11.95 -24.76 -0.16
CA ILE A 140 10.93 -23.89 -0.74
C ILE A 140 11.43 -22.46 -0.75
N PHE A 141 11.43 -21.84 -1.94
CA PHE A 141 11.77 -20.43 -2.10
C PHE A 141 10.49 -19.58 -2.16
N ILE A 142 10.52 -18.44 -1.47
CA ILE A 142 9.45 -17.47 -1.50
C ILE A 142 9.95 -16.19 -2.17
N LYS A 143 9.14 -15.65 -3.08
CA LYS A 143 9.37 -14.35 -3.72
C LYS A 143 8.30 -13.37 -3.27
N ASN A 144 8.71 -12.16 -2.91
CA ASN A 144 7.81 -11.05 -2.73
C ASN A 144 7.76 -10.18 -3.99
N ILE A 145 6.56 -10.00 -4.53
CA ILE A 145 6.28 -9.12 -5.65
C ILE A 145 5.10 -8.23 -5.26
N PHE A 146 5.34 -6.94 -5.09
CA PHE A 146 4.29 -5.98 -4.75
C PHE A 146 3.26 -5.87 -5.87
N ARG A 147 1.98 -5.94 -5.52
CA ARG A 147 0.86 -5.89 -6.48
C ARG A 147 -0.09 -4.72 -6.26
N ASP A 148 -0.15 -4.17 -5.05
CA ASP A 148 -1.01 -3.03 -4.74
C ASP A 148 -0.46 -1.72 -5.33
N ARG A 149 -1.32 -0.98 -6.05
CA ARG A 149 -0.92 0.26 -6.74
C ARG A 149 -0.28 1.31 -5.82
N PRO A 150 -0.81 1.60 -4.62
CA PRO A 150 -0.16 2.56 -3.71
C PRO A 150 1.25 2.12 -3.32
N VAL A 151 1.44 0.83 -3.10
CA VAL A 151 2.74 0.24 -2.70
C VAL A 151 3.72 0.33 -3.86
N ILE A 152 3.31 -0.08 -5.07
CA ILE A 152 4.15 0.03 -6.27
C ILE A 152 4.58 1.47 -6.51
N TRP A 153 3.66 2.43 -6.39
CA TRP A 153 3.97 3.86 -6.53
C TRP A 153 4.96 4.33 -5.47
N ALA A 154 4.74 3.97 -4.20
CA ALA A 154 5.66 4.28 -3.11
C ALA A 154 7.05 3.66 -3.33
N MET A 155 7.13 2.40 -3.76
CA MET A 155 8.40 1.75 -4.06
C MET A 155 9.14 2.41 -5.21
N LYS A 156 8.43 2.78 -6.30
CA LYS A 156 9.03 3.51 -7.42
C LYS A 156 9.59 4.86 -7.03
N LEU A 157 8.89 5.59 -6.16
CA LEU A 157 9.31 6.92 -5.72
C LEU A 157 10.43 6.86 -4.67
N ALA A 158 10.32 5.92 -3.73
CA ALA A 158 11.18 5.93 -2.55
C ALA A 158 12.37 4.99 -2.69
N ALA A 159 12.23 3.85 -3.37
CA ALA A 159 13.16 2.72 -3.36
C ALA A 159 13.45 2.19 -4.78
N ASP A 160 13.51 3.08 -5.76
CA ASP A 160 13.79 2.79 -7.17
C ASP A 160 12.91 1.71 -7.80
N GLY A 161 11.78 1.37 -7.19
CA GLY A 161 10.84 0.33 -7.60
C GLY A 161 11.22 -1.08 -7.16
N ILE A 162 12.07 -1.26 -6.16
CA ILE A 162 12.47 -2.59 -5.65
C ILE A 162 11.23 -3.44 -5.34
N GLY A 163 11.23 -4.70 -5.78
CA GLY A 163 10.14 -5.65 -5.53
C GLY A 163 8.89 -5.41 -6.38
N THR A 164 8.93 -4.53 -7.38
CA THR A 164 7.78 -4.26 -8.28
C THR A 164 7.82 -5.12 -9.55
N PRO A 165 6.66 -5.44 -10.17
CA PRO A 165 6.59 -6.36 -11.31
C PRO A 165 7.42 -5.92 -12.51
N GLY A 166 7.99 -6.90 -13.22
CA GLY A 166 8.73 -6.69 -14.47
C GLY A 166 10.22 -6.37 -14.28
N ARG A 167 10.73 -6.33 -13.05
CA ARG A 167 12.16 -6.16 -12.79
C ARG A 167 12.93 -7.46 -12.90
N GLU A 168 14.13 -7.39 -13.46
CA GLU A 168 15.05 -8.53 -13.52
C GLU A 168 15.48 -8.98 -12.11
N GLY A 169 15.70 -8.02 -11.19
CA GLY A 169 16.10 -8.31 -9.81
C GLY A 169 15.05 -9.05 -8.98
N LEU A 170 13.85 -9.31 -9.51
CA LEU A 170 12.90 -10.23 -8.88
C LEU A 170 13.37 -11.69 -8.88
N ARG A 171 14.43 -12.04 -9.63
CA ARG A 171 15.03 -13.37 -9.54
C ARG A 171 15.62 -13.62 -8.16
N ILE A 172 15.54 -14.88 -7.72
CA ILE A 172 16.27 -15.33 -6.52
C ILE A 172 17.75 -15.01 -6.71
N ASP A 173 18.43 -14.64 -5.62
CA ASP A 173 19.85 -14.33 -5.62
C ASP A 173 20.64 -15.45 -6.29
N ARG A 174 21.42 -15.09 -7.31
CA ARG A 174 22.21 -16.03 -8.12
C ARG A 174 23.15 -16.92 -7.33
N SER A 175 23.46 -16.56 -6.08
CA SER A 175 24.32 -17.37 -5.22
C SER A 175 23.58 -18.53 -4.56
N LEU A 176 22.25 -18.58 -4.62
CA LEU A 176 21.46 -19.69 -4.09
C LEU A 176 21.05 -20.62 -5.23
N ASP A 177 21.25 -21.92 -5.01
CA ASP A 177 20.83 -22.93 -5.96
C ASP A 177 19.33 -23.25 -5.79
N THR A 178 18.53 -22.84 -6.78
CA THR A 178 17.09 -23.09 -6.81
C THR A 178 16.70 -24.36 -7.56
N ALA A 179 17.66 -25.20 -7.98
CA ALA A 179 17.36 -26.43 -8.70
C ALA A 179 16.38 -27.29 -7.91
N GLU A 180 15.36 -27.83 -8.61
CA GLU A 180 14.34 -28.74 -8.09
C GLU A 180 13.44 -28.18 -6.99
N ALA A 181 13.70 -26.95 -6.52
CA ALA A 181 12.97 -26.33 -5.43
C ALA A 181 11.66 -25.70 -5.91
N ARG A 182 10.63 -25.79 -5.06
CA ARG A 182 9.35 -25.14 -5.34
C ARG A 182 9.47 -23.64 -5.04
N VAL A 183 8.94 -22.81 -5.94
CA VAL A 183 8.91 -21.35 -5.77
C VAL A 183 7.46 -20.88 -5.63
N PHE A 184 7.18 -20.08 -4.60
CA PHE A 184 5.90 -19.42 -4.40
C PHE A 184 6.05 -17.91 -4.37
N GLU A 185 4.99 -17.20 -4.77
CA GLU A 185 4.97 -15.74 -4.76
C GLU A 185 3.97 -15.21 -3.75
N LYS A 186 4.33 -14.13 -3.07
CA LYS A 186 3.45 -13.35 -2.19
C LYS A 186 3.54 -11.87 -2.54
N ALA A 187 2.54 -11.10 -2.10
CA ALA A 187 2.50 -9.65 -2.29
C ALA A 187 2.48 -8.88 -0.95
N VAL A 188 2.48 -9.61 0.17
CA VAL A 188 2.43 -9.09 1.54
C VAL A 188 3.51 -9.79 2.36
N GLY A 189 3.75 -9.34 3.60
CA GLY A 189 4.82 -9.87 4.44
C GLY A 189 4.70 -11.36 4.74
N ASP A 190 3.50 -11.83 5.09
CA ASP A 190 3.23 -13.22 5.44
C ASP A 190 3.03 -14.13 4.21
N THR A 191 3.87 -15.17 4.11
CA THR A 191 3.81 -16.20 3.05
C THR A 191 2.50 -16.99 3.03
N PHE A 192 1.85 -17.19 4.19
CA PHE A 192 0.57 -17.89 4.27
C PHE A 192 -0.61 -17.10 3.67
N SER A 193 -0.39 -15.87 3.19
CA SER A 193 -1.32 -15.19 2.31
C SER A 193 -1.51 -15.88 0.95
N ASN A 194 -0.57 -16.76 0.56
CA ASN A 194 -0.67 -17.59 -0.63
C ASN A 194 -1.31 -18.95 -0.28
N THR A 195 -2.54 -19.17 -0.73
CA THR A 195 -3.29 -20.41 -0.47
C THR A 195 -2.68 -21.64 -1.17
N ALA A 196 -1.99 -21.47 -2.30
CA ALA A 196 -1.30 -22.57 -2.97
C ALA A 196 -0.08 -23.05 -2.19
N PHE A 197 0.59 -22.14 -1.46
CA PHE A 197 1.66 -22.51 -0.52
C PHE A 197 1.10 -23.36 0.64
N GLU A 198 0.01 -22.92 1.28
CA GLU A 198 -0.64 -23.68 2.36
C GLU A 198 -1.17 -25.05 1.90
N THR A 199 -1.71 -25.11 0.68
CA THR A 199 -2.15 -26.37 0.04
C THR A 199 -0.97 -27.32 -0.14
N TYR A 200 0.15 -26.83 -0.69
CA TYR A 200 1.35 -27.61 -0.90
C TYR A 200 1.91 -28.20 0.40
N LEU A 201 1.99 -27.40 1.47
CA LEU A 201 2.43 -27.89 2.78
C LEU A 201 1.54 -29.03 3.29
N THR A 202 0.24 -28.94 3.04
CA THR A 202 -0.72 -29.98 3.43
C THR A 202 -0.56 -31.25 2.61
N GLU A 203 -0.43 -31.14 1.28
CA GLU A 203 -0.23 -32.27 0.38
C GLU A 203 1.08 -33.03 0.68
N ARG A 204 2.12 -32.33 1.10
CA ARG A 204 3.41 -32.92 1.48
C ARG A 204 3.49 -33.35 2.95
N ASN A 205 2.39 -33.25 3.69
CA ASN A 205 2.31 -33.57 5.12
C ASN A 205 3.38 -32.84 5.98
N ILE A 206 3.70 -31.59 5.61
CA ILE A 206 4.69 -30.77 6.31
C ILE A 206 4.05 -30.15 7.56
N GLY A 207 4.73 -30.29 8.69
CA GLY A 207 4.35 -29.70 9.98
C GLY A 207 5.47 -28.91 10.65
N HIS A 208 6.70 -29.02 10.13
CA HIS A 208 7.90 -28.39 10.69
C HIS A 208 8.53 -27.46 9.66
N LEU A 209 8.67 -26.18 10.00
CA LEU A 209 9.21 -25.15 9.11
C LEU A 209 10.47 -24.57 9.72
N ARG A 210 11.57 -24.62 8.96
CA ARG A 210 12.82 -23.94 9.26
C ARG A 210 12.91 -22.70 8.37
N LEU A 211 13.17 -21.52 8.94
CA LEU A 211 13.10 -20.24 8.23
C LEU A 211 14.48 -19.57 8.15
N VAL A 212 14.81 -19.12 6.93
CA VAL A 212 15.92 -18.22 6.61
C VAL A 212 15.48 -17.16 5.61
N GLY A 213 16.27 -16.10 5.42
CA GLY A 213 16.04 -15.12 4.37
C GLY A 213 15.94 -13.68 4.87
N LEU A 214 15.13 -12.89 4.16
CA LEU A 214 14.97 -11.46 4.41
C LEU A 214 13.49 -11.03 4.35
N ASP A 215 13.12 -9.90 4.94
CA ASP A 215 13.81 -9.26 6.07
C ASP A 215 13.37 -9.94 7.38
N ALA A 216 14.30 -10.17 8.31
CA ALA A 216 14.04 -10.73 9.64
C ALA A 216 12.87 -10.03 10.36
N CYS A 217 12.88 -8.69 10.36
CA CYS A 217 11.93 -7.85 11.07
C CYS A 217 10.64 -7.57 10.27
N TYR A 218 10.51 -8.13 9.06
CA TYR A 218 9.31 -8.03 8.24
C TYR A 218 8.86 -9.42 7.77
N CYS A 219 9.20 -9.83 6.56
CA CYS A 219 8.63 -11.01 5.92
C CYS A 219 8.88 -12.31 6.70
N VAL A 220 10.05 -12.45 7.33
CA VAL A 220 10.39 -13.64 8.11
C VAL A 220 9.54 -13.70 9.39
N GLN A 221 9.52 -12.65 10.23
CA GLN A 221 8.70 -12.67 11.45
C GLN A 221 7.19 -12.79 11.17
N LEU A 222 6.70 -12.17 10.08
CA LEU A 222 5.28 -12.24 9.72
C LEU A 222 4.90 -13.64 9.23
N THR A 223 5.78 -14.30 8.47
CA THR A 223 5.61 -15.70 8.07
C THR A 223 5.71 -16.64 9.27
N ALA A 224 6.64 -16.40 10.19
CA ALA A 224 6.76 -17.17 11.43
C ALA A 224 5.47 -17.07 12.28
N LYS A 225 4.94 -15.87 12.48
CA LYS A 225 3.65 -15.65 13.15
C LYS A 225 2.49 -16.33 12.40
N GLY A 226 2.47 -16.24 11.08
CA GLY A 226 1.47 -16.91 10.23
C GLY A 226 1.49 -18.45 10.37
N ALA A 227 2.69 -19.03 10.49
CA ALA A 227 2.89 -20.46 10.75
C ALA A 227 2.44 -20.86 12.17
N LEU A 228 2.86 -20.11 13.19
CA LEU A 228 2.51 -20.37 14.59
C LEU A 228 0.99 -20.27 14.81
N ASN A 229 0.33 -19.29 14.18
CA ASN A 229 -1.13 -19.14 14.19
C ASN A 229 -1.89 -20.36 13.64
N ARG A 230 -1.21 -21.26 12.92
CA ARG A 230 -1.75 -22.49 12.34
C ARG A 230 -1.24 -23.76 13.05
N GLY A 231 -0.39 -23.65 14.08
CA GLY A 231 0.13 -24.81 14.82
C GLY A 231 1.33 -25.52 14.18
N PHE A 232 1.99 -24.91 13.20
CA PHE A 232 3.27 -25.42 12.70
C PHE A 232 4.36 -25.30 13.78
N SER A 233 5.27 -26.26 13.80
CA SER A 233 6.53 -26.12 14.54
C SER A 233 7.46 -25.22 13.73
N VAL A 234 7.91 -24.12 14.33
CA VAL A 234 8.76 -23.12 13.66
C VAL A 234 10.14 -23.07 14.30
N GLU A 235 11.16 -23.14 13.45
CA GLU A 235 12.55 -22.88 13.82
C GLU A 235 13.12 -21.79 12.93
N ILE A 236 13.83 -20.82 13.52
CA ILE A 236 14.43 -19.69 12.79
C ILE A 236 15.94 -19.78 12.95
N VAL A 237 16.65 -19.78 11.82
CA VAL A 237 18.12 -19.82 11.82
C VAL A 237 18.64 -18.39 11.79
N GLU A 238 18.97 -17.85 12.96
CA GLU A 238 19.28 -16.42 13.11
C GLU A 238 20.47 -15.98 12.24
N ALA A 239 21.51 -16.82 12.14
CA ALA A 239 22.67 -16.53 11.30
C ALA A 239 22.36 -16.53 9.79
N GLY A 240 21.22 -17.10 9.39
CA GLY A 240 20.71 -17.09 8.01
C GLY A 240 19.68 -16.00 7.76
N LEU A 241 19.58 -14.99 8.62
CA LEU A 241 18.70 -13.85 8.44
C LEU A 241 19.46 -12.59 8.03
N ILE A 242 18.81 -11.75 7.22
CA ILE A 242 19.24 -10.39 6.94
C ILE A 242 18.17 -9.43 7.44
N THR A 243 18.58 -8.34 8.09
CA THR A 243 17.67 -7.31 8.62
C THR A 243 18.19 -5.91 8.32
N GLY A 244 17.29 -5.04 7.87
CA GLY A 244 17.57 -3.61 7.68
C GLY A 244 17.36 -2.80 8.96
N THR A 245 16.82 -3.43 10.00
CA THR A 245 16.53 -2.83 11.31
C THR A 245 17.02 -3.76 12.43
N PRO A 246 18.33 -3.99 12.57
CA PRO A 246 18.89 -4.88 13.58
C PRO A 246 18.51 -4.48 15.01
N GLU A 247 18.27 -3.20 15.26
CA GLU A 247 17.82 -2.65 16.55
C GLU A 247 16.44 -3.17 16.99
N LYS A 248 15.58 -3.58 16.05
CA LYS A 248 14.25 -4.13 16.34
C LYS A 248 14.25 -5.64 16.58
N TRP A 249 15.30 -6.33 16.14
CA TRP A 249 15.36 -7.79 16.19
C TRP A 249 15.26 -8.37 17.62
N PRO A 250 15.90 -7.80 18.65
CA PRO A 250 15.82 -8.35 20.02
C PRO A 250 14.39 -8.45 20.57
N ASP A 251 13.56 -7.44 20.33
CA ASP A 251 12.17 -7.45 20.80
C ASP A 251 11.33 -8.45 20.00
N ILE A 252 11.49 -8.45 18.67
CA ILE A 252 10.77 -9.35 17.76
C ILE A 252 11.12 -10.81 18.05
N ARG A 253 12.41 -11.13 18.26
CA ARG A 253 12.82 -12.50 18.53
C ARG A 253 12.27 -12.99 19.87
N SER A 254 12.23 -12.11 20.88
CA SER A 254 11.64 -12.42 22.20
C SER A 254 10.15 -12.72 22.08
N GLU A 255 9.42 -11.91 21.30
CA GLU A 255 8.01 -12.14 20.98
C GLU A 255 7.80 -13.48 20.28
N LEU A 256 8.60 -13.79 19.24
CA LEU A 256 8.51 -15.05 18.50
C LEU A 256 8.78 -16.26 19.38
N GLN A 257 9.76 -16.19 20.28
CA GLN A 257 10.02 -17.24 21.27
C GLN A 257 8.85 -17.41 22.24
N GLY A 258 8.26 -16.31 22.71
CA GLY A 258 7.06 -16.33 23.55
C GLY A 258 5.84 -16.96 22.86
N LEU A 259 5.77 -16.86 21.53
CA LEU A 259 4.76 -17.52 20.70
C LEU A 259 5.09 -18.99 20.37
N GLY A 260 6.27 -19.48 20.75
CA GLY A 260 6.69 -20.87 20.57
C GLY A 260 7.64 -21.15 19.41
N ALA A 261 8.19 -20.12 18.74
CA ALA A 261 9.27 -20.32 17.78
C ALA A 261 10.56 -20.75 18.49
N ARG A 262 11.29 -21.70 17.89
CA ARG A 262 12.66 -22.02 18.29
C ARG A 262 13.63 -21.17 17.50
N LEU A 263 14.70 -20.72 18.15
CA LEU A 263 15.81 -20.02 17.50
C LEU A 263 17.02 -20.94 17.51
N SER A 264 17.75 -20.98 16.40
CA SER A 264 19.01 -21.71 16.30
C SER A 264 20.12 -20.78 15.84
N GLU A 265 21.21 -20.77 16.59
CA GLU A 265 22.46 -20.15 16.18
C GLU A 265 23.28 -21.18 15.41
N ARG A 266 23.56 -20.91 14.13
CA ARG A 266 24.56 -21.67 13.39
C ARG A 266 25.77 -20.79 13.19
N THR A 267 26.84 -21.06 13.93
CA THR A 267 28.14 -20.48 13.64
C THR A 267 28.72 -21.17 12.40
N GLN A 268 29.48 -20.44 11.58
CA GLN A 268 30.28 -21.01 10.50
C GLN A 268 31.33 -21.96 11.11
N LYS A 269 30.94 -23.18 11.43
CA LYS A 269 31.84 -24.31 11.64
C LYS A 269 31.37 -25.43 10.74
N ALA A 270 31.71 -25.30 9.48
CA ALA A 270 31.93 -26.47 8.65
C ALA A 270 33.36 -26.96 8.93
N ALA A 271 33.48 -28.25 9.21
CA ALA A 271 34.76 -28.95 9.40
C ALA A 271 35.62 -28.89 8.12
#